data_AF-A0A1P8X727-F1
#
_entry.id   AF-A0A1P8X727-F1
#
_cell.length_a   1.000
_cell.length_b   1.000
_cell.length_c   1.000
_cell.angle_alpha   90.00
_cell.angle_beta   90.00
_cell.angle_gamma   90.00
#
_symmetry.space_group_name_H-M   'P 1'
#
loop_
_entity.id
_entity.type
_entity.pdbx_description
1 polymer ?
#
loop_
_entity_poly.entity_id
_entity_poly.type
_entity_poly.pdbx_seq_one_letter_code
_entity_poly.pdbx_strand_id
1 'polypeptide(L)'
;MLAGVAAVACSGIAASPAHADEYDFISAVDGSGIYYANILDMIDAGKVACHGMRARTYGPALASQLNSFGTWTAHEKTIIMTAAANTMCPDVWPWIKSLSTPPPPSGPPEPHPCTLPNPPAGCADGSY
;
A
#
# COMPACT_ATOMS: atom_id res chain seq x y z
N MET A 1 9.67 28.81 -47.22
CA MET A 1 10.55 28.21 -46.19
C MET A 1 10.17 28.80 -44.83
N LEU A 2 10.01 27.92 -43.82
CA LEU A 2 9.94 28.15 -42.36
C LEU A 2 8.71 28.91 -41.84
N ALA A 3 7.61 28.26 -41.44
CA ALA A 3 7.37 27.44 -40.22
C ALA A 3 7.57 28.24 -38.91
N GLY A 4 6.46 28.60 -38.25
CA GLY A 4 6.45 29.22 -36.93
C GLY A 4 5.29 28.67 -36.11
N VAL A 5 5.46 27.47 -35.55
CA VAL A 5 4.51 26.88 -34.60
C VAL A 5 4.81 27.48 -33.23
N ALA A 6 3.97 28.40 -32.77
CA ALA A 6 4.03 28.88 -31.40
C ALA A 6 3.56 27.74 -30.47
N ALA A 7 4.52 27.06 -29.85
CA ALA A 7 4.26 26.06 -28.83
C ALA A 7 3.58 26.74 -27.64
N VAL A 8 2.28 26.48 -27.46
CA VAL A 8 1.59 26.72 -26.19
C VAL A 8 2.20 25.76 -25.18
N ALA A 9 3.13 26.27 -24.37
CA ALA A 9 3.57 25.58 -23.17
C ALA A 9 2.38 25.58 -22.21
N CYS A 10 1.58 24.51 -22.22
CA CYS A 10 0.72 24.16 -21.09
C CYS A 10 1.66 23.86 -19.91
N SER A 11 2.00 24.89 -19.15
CA SER A 11 2.51 24.73 -17.81
C SER A 11 1.48 23.88 -17.07
N GLY A 12 1.80 22.61 -16.87
CA GLY A 12 1.01 21.72 -16.05
C GLY A 12 0.89 22.34 -14.67
N ILE A 13 -0.25 22.99 -14.43
CA ILE A 13 -0.82 23.07 -13.10
C ILE A 13 -0.73 21.65 -12.57
N ALA A 14 0.18 21.43 -11.61
CA ALA A 14 0.08 20.27 -10.76
C ALA A 14 -1.34 20.32 -10.24
N ALA A 15 -2.20 19.46 -10.77
CA ALA A 15 -3.49 19.24 -10.16
C ALA A 15 -3.12 18.91 -8.71
N SER A 16 -3.45 19.81 -7.78
CA SER A 16 -3.69 19.41 -6.41
C SER A 16 -4.48 18.09 -6.51
N PRO A 17 -4.18 17.03 -5.75
CA PRO A 17 -4.97 15.81 -5.83
C PRO A 17 -6.39 16.23 -5.43
N ALA A 18 -7.23 16.54 -6.42
CA ALA A 18 -8.45 17.31 -6.17
C ALA A 18 -9.40 16.45 -5.34
N HIS A 19 -9.22 15.14 -5.45
CA HIS A 19 -9.80 14.06 -4.69
C HIS A 19 -8.75 12.95 -4.71
N ALA A 20 -8.06 12.63 -3.62
CA ALA A 20 -7.51 11.28 -3.50
C ALA A 20 -8.72 10.39 -3.18
N ASP A 21 -9.51 10.10 -4.22
CA ASP A 21 -10.79 9.38 -4.27
C ASP A 21 -11.56 9.25 -2.95
N GLU A 22 -11.77 10.38 -2.25
CA GLU A 22 -12.45 10.40 -0.94
C GLU A 22 -13.88 9.87 -1.06
N TYR A 23 -14.54 10.16 -2.18
CA TYR A 23 -15.88 9.65 -2.48
C TYR A 23 -15.87 8.15 -2.80
N ASP A 24 -14.84 7.62 -3.45
CA ASP A 24 -14.75 6.17 -3.67
C ASP A 24 -14.38 5.44 -2.39
N PHE A 25 -13.58 6.06 -1.52
CA PHE A 25 -13.34 5.58 -0.17
C PHE A 25 -14.65 5.50 0.61
N ILE A 26 -15.44 6.58 0.64
CA ILE A 26 -16.74 6.57 1.30
C ILE A 26 -17.66 5.52 0.69
N SER A 27 -17.72 5.42 -0.64
CA SER A 27 -18.53 4.41 -1.33
C SER A 27 -18.11 2.98 -0.98
N ALA A 28 -16.80 2.71 -0.85
CA ALA A 28 -16.27 1.42 -0.44
C ALA A 28 -16.59 1.10 1.03
N VAL A 29 -16.51 2.09 1.92
CA VAL A 29 -16.87 1.94 3.34
C VAL A 29 -18.38 1.73 3.49
N ASP A 30 -19.22 2.52 2.82
CA ASP A 30 -20.68 2.37 2.82
C ASP A 30 -21.10 1.00 2.27
N GLY A 31 -20.49 0.57 1.16
CA GLY A 31 -20.73 -0.74 0.56
C GLY A 31 -20.36 -1.92 1.47
N SER A 32 -19.53 -1.68 2.49
CA SER A 32 -19.17 -2.68 3.50
C SER A 32 -20.07 -2.67 4.75
N GLY A 33 -21.00 -1.72 4.86
CA GLY A 33 -21.96 -1.63 5.97
C GLY A 33 -21.41 -1.02 7.26
N ILE A 34 -20.27 -0.33 7.21
CA ILE A 34 -19.66 0.30 8.38
C ILE A 34 -20.38 1.60 8.72
N TYR A 35 -20.86 1.71 9.96
CA TYR A 35 -21.47 2.93 10.44
C TYR A 35 -20.43 3.98 10.84
N TYR A 36 -20.68 5.21 10.46
CA TYR A 36 -19.98 6.39 10.93
C TYR A 36 -20.97 7.54 11.10
N ALA A 37 -20.77 8.35 12.15
CA ALA A 37 -21.70 9.43 12.48
C ALA A 37 -21.59 10.64 11.53
N ASN A 38 -20.41 10.84 10.96
CA ASN A 38 -20.09 11.99 10.12
C ASN A 38 -19.14 11.58 8.99
N ILE A 39 -19.50 11.93 7.76
CA ILE A 39 -18.70 11.66 6.56
C ILE A 39 -17.33 12.35 6.61
N LEU A 40 -17.24 13.54 7.20
CA LEU A 40 -15.98 14.28 7.31
C LEU A 40 -15.00 13.57 8.26
N ASP A 41 -15.50 13.07 9.39
CA ASP A 41 -14.68 12.30 10.33
C ASP A 41 -14.20 10.99 9.70
N MET A 42 -15.02 10.36 8.86
CA MET A 42 -14.65 9.16 8.12
C MET A 42 -13.57 9.47 7.07
N ILE A 43 -13.71 10.57 6.32
CA ILE A 43 -12.68 11.03 5.37
C ILE A 43 -11.35 11.29 6.09
N ASP A 44 -11.38 11.97 7.25
CA ASP A 44 -10.17 12.23 8.04
C ASP A 44 -9.57 10.95 8.62
N ALA A 45 -10.40 9.97 9.01
CA ALA A 45 -9.94 8.63 9.37
C ALA A 45 -9.20 7.94 8.21
N GLY A 46 -9.74 8.04 6.99
CA GLY A 46 -9.10 7.54 5.77
C GLY A 46 -7.74 8.21 5.50
N LYS A 47 -7.66 9.54 5.67
CA LYS A 47 -6.40 10.30 5.55
C LYS A 47 -5.38 9.88 6.60
N VAL A 48 -5.79 9.70 7.86
CA VAL A 48 -4.90 9.22 8.94
C VAL A 48 -4.42 7.81 8.66
N ALA A 49 -5.31 6.90 8.26
CA ALA A 49 -4.93 5.54 7.85
C ALA A 49 -3.85 5.61 6.77
N CYS A 50 -4.11 6.41 5.74
CA CYS A 50 -3.25 6.56 4.60
C CYS A 50 -1.87 7.15 4.95
N HIS A 51 -1.85 8.20 5.77
CA HIS A 51 -0.62 8.79 6.28
C HIS A 51 0.17 7.79 7.13
N GLY A 52 -0.51 7.05 8.01
CA GLY A 52 0.12 6.01 8.84
C GLY A 52 0.74 4.90 7.99
N MET A 53 0.05 4.42 6.94
CA MET A 53 0.58 3.42 6.02
C MET A 53 1.80 3.95 5.25
N ARG A 54 1.77 5.19 4.74
CA ARG A 54 2.96 5.80 4.11
C ARG A 54 4.14 5.92 5.09
N ALA A 55 3.85 6.15 6.38
CA ALA A 55 4.84 6.13 7.47
C ALA A 55 5.24 4.72 7.94
N ARG A 56 4.80 3.67 7.24
CA ARG A 56 5.01 2.26 7.55
C ARG A 56 4.44 1.79 8.89
N THR A 57 3.35 2.40 9.34
CA THR A 57 2.55 1.96 10.49
C THR A 57 1.36 1.13 10.02
N TYR A 58 1.16 -0.06 10.62
CA TYR A 58 0.13 -1.02 10.21
C TYR A 58 -0.48 -1.77 11.39
N GLY A 59 -1.52 -2.56 11.10
CA GLY A 59 -2.10 -3.51 12.05
C GLY A 59 -2.66 -2.80 13.30
N PRO A 60 -2.46 -3.35 14.52
CA PRO A 60 -3.01 -2.80 15.75
C PRO A 60 -2.56 -1.35 16.04
N ALA A 61 -1.34 -0.99 15.63
CA ALA A 61 -0.79 0.35 15.85
C ALA A 61 -1.46 1.42 14.97
N LEU A 62 -1.88 1.07 13.77
CA LEU A 62 -2.67 1.96 12.92
C LEU A 62 -4.14 1.96 13.34
N ALA A 63 -4.67 0.77 13.68
CA ALA A 63 -6.04 0.61 14.17
C ALA A 63 -6.31 1.37 15.47
N SER A 64 -5.30 1.59 16.31
CA SER A 64 -5.44 2.40 17.53
C SER A 64 -5.58 3.89 17.22
N GLN A 65 -4.96 4.39 16.15
CA GLN A 65 -5.09 5.79 15.71
C GLN A 65 -6.51 6.07 15.23
N LEU A 66 -7.18 5.09 14.61
CA LEU A 66 -8.57 5.25 14.14
C LEU A 66 -9.59 5.42 15.28
N ASN A 67 -9.23 5.11 16.53
CA ASN A 67 -10.12 5.30 17.69
C ASN A 67 -10.49 6.77 17.93
N SER A 68 -9.70 7.73 17.43
CA SER A 68 -10.02 9.15 17.57
C SER A 68 -11.23 9.58 16.73
N PHE A 69 -11.66 8.76 15.76
CA PHE A 69 -12.76 9.06 14.84
C PHE A 69 -14.02 8.24 15.11
N GLY A 70 -13.88 7.08 15.77
CA GLY A 70 -15.02 6.21 16.05
C GLY A 70 -14.64 4.92 16.78
N THR A 71 -15.64 4.31 17.41
CA THR A 71 -15.53 3.00 18.07
C THR A 71 -15.89 1.89 17.10
N TRP A 72 -14.92 1.48 16.29
CA TRP A 72 -15.05 0.35 15.38
C TRP A 72 -14.34 -0.90 15.92
N THR A 73 -14.84 -2.06 15.53
CA THR A 73 -14.18 -3.36 15.76
C THR A 73 -12.87 -3.45 14.99
N ALA A 74 -12.01 -4.41 15.36
CA ALA A 74 -10.77 -4.67 14.63
C ALA A 74 -11.02 -5.00 13.15
N HIS A 75 -12.12 -5.69 12.86
CA HIS A 75 -12.50 -6.06 11.50
C HIS A 75 -12.89 -4.83 10.67
N GLU A 76 -13.79 -3.99 11.19
CA GLU A 76 -14.23 -2.75 10.53
C GLU A 76 -13.05 -1.80 10.27
N LYS A 77 -12.14 -1.66 11.24
CA LYS A 77 -10.92 -0.85 11.03
C LYS A 77 -10.04 -1.40 9.92
N THR A 78 -9.96 -2.72 9.79
CA THR A 78 -9.21 -3.34 8.70
C THR A 78 -9.83 -2.99 7.35
N ILE A 79 -11.16 -3.03 7.25
CA ILE A 79 -11.89 -2.59 6.05
C ILE A 79 -11.61 -1.12 5.76
N ILE A 80 -11.68 -0.22 6.76
CA ILE A 80 -11.38 1.21 6.59
C ILE A 80 -9.94 1.40 6.07
N MET A 81 -8.95 0.75 6.69
CA MET A 81 -7.56 0.82 6.27
C MET A 81 -7.36 0.30 4.84
N THR A 82 -8.00 -0.82 4.50
CA THR A 82 -7.97 -1.41 3.16
C THR A 82 -8.64 -0.52 2.12
N ALA A 83 -9.78 0.08 2.43
CA ALA A 83 -10.47 1.02 1.54
C ALA A 83 -9.58 2.24 1.28
N ALA A 84 -9.00 2.83 2.33
CA ALA A 84 -8.10 3.98 2.22
C ALA A 84 -6.85 3.66 1.37
N ALA A 85 -6.28 2.46 1.53
CA ALA A 85 -5.13 2.06 0.73
C ALA A 85 -5.46 1.83 -0.75
N ASN A 86 -6.68 1.42 -1.08
CA ASN A 86 -7.10 1.23 -2.47
C ASN A 86 -7.46 2.53 -3.18
N THR A 87 -7.98 3.52 -2.46
CA THR A 87 -8.61 4.72 -3.03
C THR A 87 -7.80 5.98 -2.75
N MET A 88 -7.42 6.22 -1.50
CA MET A 88 -6.72 7.45 -1.09
C MET A 88 -5.19 7.36 -1.24
N CYS A 89 -4.60 6.16 -1.12
CA CYS A 89 -3.16 5.95 -1.36
C CYS A 89 -2.84 4.64 -2.06
N PRO A 90 -3.17 4.57 -3.36
CA PRO A 90 -2.85 3.41 -4.18
C PRO A 90 -1.33 3.13 -4.27
N ASP A 91 -0.47 4.10 -3.94
CA ASP A 91 0.98 3.93 -3.85
C ASP A 91 1.42 2.95 -2.76
N VAL A 92 0.67 2.82 -1.65
CA VAL A 92 1.00 1.87 -0.57
C VAL A 92 0.40 0.49 -0.82
N TRP A 93 -0.58 0.37 -1.72
CA TRP A 93 -1.31 -0.88 -1.99
C TRP A 93 -0.42 -2.05 -2.46
N PRO A 94 0.56 -1.88 -3.37
CA PRO A 94 1.47 -2.97 -3.75
C PRO A 94 2.23 -3.54 -2.55
N TRP A 95 2.60 -2.69 -1.61
CA TRP A 95 3.33 -3.09 -0.42
C TRP A 95 2.42 -3.86 0.56
N ILE A 96 1.17 -3.42 0.76
CA ILE A 96 0.18 -4.15 1.57
C ILE A 96 -0.10 -5.53 0.98
N LYS A 97 -0.20 -5.65 -0.35
CA LYS A 97 -0.32 -6.94 -1.02
C LYS A 97 0.91 -7.84 -0.79
N SER A 98 2.11 -7.25 -0.74
CA SER A 98 3.35 -8.00 -0.44
C SER A 98 3.41 -8.54 1.00
N LEU A 99 2.76 -7.87 1.96
CA LEU A 99 2.60 -8.42 3.31
C LEU A 99 1.66 -9.63 3.35
N SER A 100 0.74 -9.70 2.40
CA SER A 100 -0.29 -10.74 2.31
C SER A 100 0.18 -11.95 1.49
N THR A 101 1.24 -11.79 0.68
CA THR A 101 1.87 -12.93 0.02
C THR A 101 2.62 -13.75 1.07
N PRO A 102 2.36 -15.08 1.16
CA PRO A 102 3.24 -15.94 1.94
C PRO A 102 4.68 -15.75 1.44
N PRO A 103 5.70 -15.93 2.30
CA PRO A 103 7.06 -16.01 1.80
C PRO A 103 7.08 -17.00 0.64
N PRO A 104 7.88 -16.75 -0.43
CA PRO A 104 8.05 -17.76 -1.46
C PRO A 104 8.32 -19.10 -0.77
N PRO A 105 7.69 -20.21 -1.19
CA PRO A 105 7.99 -21.50 -0.60
C PRO A 105 9.51 -21.59 -0.62
N SER A 106 10.12 -21.77 0.55
CA SER A 106 11.53 -22.09 0.63
C SER A 106 11.71 -23.22 -0.37
N GLY A 107 12.41 -22.93 -1.47
CA GLY A 107 12.65 -23.92 -2.50
C GLY A 107 13.29 -25.14 -1.83
N PRO A 108 13.32 -26.30 -2.50
CA PRO A 108 14.18 -27.38 -2.04
C PRO A 108 15.56 -26.77 -1.70
N PRO A 109 16.21 -27.18 -0.58
CA PRO A 109 17.49 -26.60 -0.18
C PRO A 109 18.37 -26.50 -1.42
N GLU A 110 18.83 -25.29 -1.76
CA GLU A 110 19.71 -25.11 -2.89
C GLU A 110 20.84 -26.14 -2.74
N PRO A 111 21.12 -26.95 -3.77
CA PRO A 111 22.24 -27.87 -3.72
C PRO A 111 23.47 -27.09 -3.31
N HIS A 112 24.21 -27.58 -2.30
CA HIS A 112 25.44 -26.95 -1.86
C HIS A 112 26.27 -26.58 -3.11
N PRO A 113 26.84 -25.37 -3.23
CA PRO A 113 27.52 -24.93 -4.44
C PRO A 113 28.61 -25.91 -4.95
N CYS A 114 29.12 -26.74 -4.04
CA CYS A 114 30.09 -27.80 -4.31
C CYS A 114 29.52 -29.09 -4.92
N THR A 115 28.20 -29.25 -5.02
CA THR A 115 27.53 -30.39 -5.67
C THR A 115 27.05 -30.07 -7.09
N LEU A 116 27.21 -28.83 -7.56
CA LEU A 116 26.89 -28.44 -8.94
C LEU A 116 27.92 -28.97 -9.95
N PRO A 117 27.54 -29.16 -11.23
CA PRO A 117 28.45 -29.65 -12.28
C PRO A 117 29.69 -28.77 -12.53
N ASN A 118 29.66 -27.50 -12.08
CA ASN A 118 30.77 -26.54 -12.16
C ASN A 118 30.93 -25.82 -10.81
N PRO A 119 31.55 -26.44 -9.80
CA PRO A 119 31.67 -25.84 -8.49
C PRO A 119 32.74 -24.73 -8.48
N PRO A 120 32.62 -23.71 -7.60
CA PRO A 120 33.67 -22.71 -7.41
C PRO A 120 34.97 -23.37 -6.90
N ALA A 121 36.12 -22.77 -7.23
CA ALA A 121 37.45 -23.35 -6.99
C ALA A 121 37.79 -23.69 -5.52
N GLY A 122 37.01 -23.18 -4.55
CA GLY A 122 37.18 -23.46 -3.12
C GLY A 122 36.54 -24.77 -2.63
N CYS A 123 35.93 -25.58 -3.50
CA CYS A 123 35.20 -26.80 -3.13
C CYS A 123 36.08 -28.07 -3.01
N ALA A 124 37.41 -27.96 -3.09
CA ALA A 124 38.32 -29.10 -3.22
C ALA A 124 38.67 -29.83 -1.90
N ASP A 125 38.41 -29.23 -0.72
CA ASP A 125 39.00 -29.69 0.54
C ASP A 125 38.06 -30.48 1.47
N GLY A 126 36.89 -30.91 0.98
CA GLY A 126 36.06 -31.92 1.66
C GLY A 126 35.49 -31.54 3.04
N SER A 127 35.40 -30.25 3.38
CA SER A 127 34.72 -29.80 4.61
C SER A 127 33.26 -29.47 4.29
N TYR A 128 32.35 -30.32 4.77
CA TYR A 128 30.93 -29.97 4.95
C TYR A 128 30.74 -29.21 6.26
#